data_AF-A0A931PA54-F1
#
_entry.id   AF-A0A931PA54-F1
#
_cell.length_a   1.000
_cell.length_b   1.000
_cell.length_c   1.000
_cell.angle_alpha   90.00
_cell.angle_beta   90.00
_cell.angle_gamma   90.00
#
_symmetry.space_group_name_H-M   'P 1'
#
loop_
_entity.id
_entity.type
_entity.pdbx_description
1 polymer ?
#
loop_
_entity_poly.entity_id
_entity_poly.type
_entity_poly.pdbx_seq_one_letter_code
_entity_poly.pdbx_strand_id
1 'polypeptide(L)'
;MFKVSRYVFYDIIKNKIILGYTLFLFVVSMSMFRMEDSNKKAILSLLTIILIVIPLVSVVFSTIHYYNSYEFIELLLSQPLSRTRILLSEYAGVCISLLSSFFIGLGIPVMLYAFNPTGLSFLFTGSALTMVFTSLAFWVSVKARDKARGIGTALLLWFYFALIYDGLVLLILFSFSDYPLEKITLLLSALNPLDLGRIFIMLKMDVSALMGYTGALYKDFFGSMSGMLFTSGIMIIWIILPLWLSVRKFKRKDL
;
A
#
# COMPACT_ATOMS: atom_id res chain seq x y z
N MET A 1 -17.94 -16.96 -2.63
CA MET A 1 -16.85 -15.98 -2.42
C MET A 1 -15.82 -16.53 -1.43
N PHE A 2 -16.22 -16.84 -0.18
CA PHE A 2 -15.28 -17.31 0.86
C PHE A 2 -14.52 -18.60 0.51
N LYS A 3 -15.14 -19.58 -0.17
CA LYS A 3 -14.45 -20.83 -0.54
C LYS A 3 -13.25 -20.59 -1.46
N VAL A 4 -13.43 -19.82 -2.55
CA VAL A 4 -12.35 -19.53 -3.52
C VAL A 4 -11.24 -18.70 -2.87
N SER A 5 -11.60 -17.63 -2.15
CA SER A 5 -10.62 -16.80 -1.44
C SER A 5 -9.80 -17.60 -0.41
N ARG A 6 -10.43 -18.56 0.28
CA ARG A 6 -9.74 -19.47 1.21
C ARG A 6 -8.74 -20.39 0.50
N TYR A 7 -9.08 -20.93 -0.68
CA TYR A 7 -8.14 -21.73 -1.47
C TYR A 7 -6.95 -20.90 -1.94
N VAL A 8 -7.21 -19.71 -2.51
CA VAL A 8 -6.17 -18.77 -2.93
C VAL A 8 -5.26 -18.41 -1.75
N PHE A 9 -5.82 -18.14 -0.57
CA PHE A 9 -5.03 -17.87 0.63
C PHE A 9 -4.10 -19.02 1.03
N TYR A 10 -4.60 -20.27 1.03
CA TYR A 10 -3.77 -21.42 1.38
C TYR A 10 -2.68 -21.71 0.36
N ASP A 11 -2.93 -21.44 -0.91
CA ASP A 11 -1.93 -21.58 -1.96
C ASP A 11 -0.82 -20.53 -1.77
N ILE A 12 -1.23 -19.27 -1.58
CA ILE A 12 -0.34 -18.13 -1.43
C ILE A 12 0.56 -18.25 -0.19
N ILE A 13 0.03 -18.68 0.97
CA ILE A 13 0.85 -18.82 2.21
C ILE A 13 1.97 -19.84 2.07
N LYS A 14 1.81 -20.87 1.25
CA LYS A 14 2.85 -21.88 1.01
C LYS A 14 3.93 -21.38 0.05
N ASN A 15 3.72 -20.24 -0.61
CA ASN A 15 4.67 -19.69 -1.55
C ASN A 15 5.95 -19.21 -0.84
N LYS A 16 7.10 -19.72 -1.30
CA LYS A 16 8.43 -19.37 -0.77
C LYS A 16 8.70 -17.87 -0.79
N ILE A 17 8.17 -17.14 -1.77
CA ILE A 17 8.37 -15.69 -1.90
C ILE A 17 7.71 -14.96 -0.72
N ILE A 18 6.51 -15.37 -0.31
CA ILE A 18 5.80 -14.73 0.82
C ILE A 18 6.41 -15.11 2.16
N LEU A 19 6.89 -16.34 2.31
CA LEU A 19 7.67 -16.72 3.49
C LEU A 19 8.95 -15.89 3.57
N GLY A 20 9.66 -15.70 2.46
CA GLY A 20 10.83 -14.82 2.36
C GLY A 20 10.50 -13.36 2.71
N TYR A 21 9.40 -12.83 2.19
CA TYR A 21 8.92 -11.48 2.51
C TYR A 21 8.58 -11.32 4.00
N THR A 22 7.87 -12.28 4.59
CA THR A 22 7.53 -12.29 6.02
C THR A 22 8.80 -12.29 6.88
N LEU A 23 9.76 -13.17 6.54
CA LEU A 23 11.02 -13.29 7.26
C LEU A 23 11.86 -12.02 7.12
N PHE A 24 11.95 -11.47 5.91
CA PHE A 24 12.64 -10.20 5.66
C PHE A 24 12.08 -9.07 6.54
N LEU A 25 10.75 -8.89 6.54
CA LEU A 25 10.11 -7.88 7.38
C LEU A 25 10.34 -8.12 8.87
N PHE A 26 10.31 -9.38 9.31
CA PHE A 26 10.56 -9.75 10.70
C PHE A 26 11.99 -9.44 11.14
N VAL A 27 12.97 -9.84 10.34
CA VAL A 27 14.39 -9.62 10.64
C VAL A 27 14.70 -8.12 10.64
N VAL A 28 14.23 -7.38 9.64
CA VAL A 28 14.46 -5.94 9.55
C VAL A 28 13.82 -5.20 10.73
N SER A 29 12.57 -5.52 11.07
CA SER A 29 11.88 -4.86 12.19
C SER A 29 12.52 -5.19 13.54
N MET A 30 12.83 -6.46 13.81
CA MET A 30 13.57 -6.86 15.02
C MET A 30 14.95 -6.20 15.10
N SER A 31 15.67 -6.11 13.97
CA SER A 31 16.98 -5.47 13.92
C SER A 31 16.90 -3.98 14.25
N MET A 32 15.96 -3.26 13.64
CA MET A 32 15.81 -1.82 13.85
C MET A 32 15.39 -1.48 15.28
N PHE A 33 14.44 -2.24 15.87
CA PHE A 33 14.04 -2.03 17.26
C PHE A 33 15.15 -2.34 18.27
N ARG A 34 16.11 -3.21 17.93
CA ARG A 34 17.25 -3.53 18.80
C ARG A 34 18.44 -2.58 18.64
N MET A 35 18.62 -2.00 17.45
CA MET A 35 19.77 -1.18 17.11
C MET A 35 19.59 0.30 17.49
N GLU A 36 18.35 0.78 17.54
CA GLU A 36 18.02 2.17 17.82
C GLU A 36 17.81 2.44 19.31
N ASP A 37 18.34 3.55 19.81
CA ASP A 37 18.21 3.95 21.23
C ASP A 37 16.78 4.31 21.64
N SER A 38 15.90 4.58 20.67
CA SER A 38 14.51 4.98 20.95
C SER A 38 13.52 4.35 19.98
N ASN A 39 12.37 3.93 20.53
CA ASN A 39 11.30 3.29 19.75
C ASN A 39 10.74 4.23 18.67
N LYS A 40 10.77 5.55 18.89
CA LYS A 40 10.33 6.54 17.89
C LYS A 40 11.26 6.59 16.67
N LYS A 41 12.59 6.57 16.89
CA LYS A 41 13.57 6.51 15.79
C LYS A 41 13.47 5.18 15.04
N ALA A 42 13.30 4.07 15.75
CA ALA A 42 13.07 2.77 15.12
C ALA A 42 11.84 2.77 14.19
N ILE A 43 10.72 3.36 14.61
CA ILE A 43 9.52 3.49 13.76
C ILE A 43 9.78 4.38 12.54
N LEU A 44 10.52 5.48 12.68
CA LEU A 44 10.92 6.34 11.55
C LEU A 44 11.80 5.60 10.54
N SER A 45 12.81 4.87 11.02
CA SER A 45 13.68 4.05 10.17
C SER A 45 12.92 2.91 9.51
N LEU A 46 11.92 2.31 10.18
CA LEU A 46 11.06 1.30 9.56
C LEU A 46 10.06 1.90 8.57
N LEU A 47 9.61 3.15 8.77
CA LEU A 47 8.71 3.83 7.87
C LEU A 47 9.34 3.98 6.48
N THR A 48 10.61 4.40 6.40
CA THR A 48 11.30 4.57 5.10
C THR A 48 11.40 3.25 4.35
N ILE A 49 11.67 2.15 5.05
CA ILE A 49 11.73 0.81 4.45
C ILE A 49 10.34 0.36 3.98
N ILE A 50 9.30 0.55 4.80
CA ILE A 50 7.93 0.14 4.47
C ILE A 50 7.40 0.86 3.24
N LEU A 51 7.63 2.17 3.15
CA LEU A 51 7.15 2.98 2.03
C LEU A 51 7.72 2.53 0.67
N ILE A 52 8.84 1.80 0.67
CA ILE A 52 9.44 1.26 -0.55
C ILE A 52 9.03 -0.21 -0.73
N VAL A 53 9.26 -1.03 0.29
CA VAL A 53 9.16 -2.49 0.20
C VAL A 53 7.71 -2.96 0.11
N ILE A 54 6.80 -2.45 0.95
CA ILE A 54 5.40 -2.92 0.97
C ILE A 54 4.72 -2.68 -0.38
N PRO A 55 4.77 -1.46 -0.96
CA PRO A 55 4.23 -1.20 -2.28
C PRO A 55 4.83 -2.07 -3.37
N LEU A 56 6.16 -2.23 -3.38
CA LEU A 56 6.86 -2.99 -4.40
C LEU A 56 6.41 -4.45 -4.39
N VAL A 57 6.46 -5.09 -3.21
CA VAL A 57 6.06 -6.50 -3.05
C VAL A 57 4.58 -6.66 -3.36
N SER A 58 3.72 -5.75 -2.89
CA SER A 58 2.28 -5.80 -3.16
C SER A 58 1.97 -5.75 -4.65
N VAL A 59 2.65 -4.87 -5.40
CA VAL A 59 2.46 -4.74 -6.84
C VAL A 59 2.98 -5.97 -7.60
N VAL A 60 4.23 -6.33 -7.35
CA VAL A 60 4.90 -7.43 -8.07
C VAL A 60 4.21 -8.76 -7.78
N PHE A 61 3.93 -9.05 -6.51
CA PHE A 61 3.29 -10.31 -6.14
C PHE A 61 1.87 -10.41 -6.71
N SER A 62 1.06 -9.37 -6.57
CA SER A 62 -0.33 -9.37 -7.07
C SER A 62 -0.39 -9.52 -8.59
N THR A 63 0.50 -8.83 -9.32
CA THR A 63 0.53 -8.93 -10.78
C THR A 63 0.97 -10.31 -11.25
N ILE A 64 2.04 -10.87 -10.67
CA ILE A 64 2.52 -12.22 -11.01
C ILE A 64 1.47 -13.27 -10.68
N HIS A 65 0.84 -13.17 -9.50
CA HIS A 65 -0.21 -14.10 -9.08
C HIS A 65 -1.39 -14.07 -10.06
N TYR A 66 -1.87 -12.89 -10.45
CA TYR A 66 -2.96 -12.77 -11.42
C TYR A 66 -2.66 -13.46 -12.76
N TYR A 67 -1.45 -13.27 -13.31
CA TYR A 67 -1.07 -13.89 -14.59
C TYR A 67 -0.79 -15.39 -14.48
N ASN A 68 -0.26 -15.87 -13.35
CA ASN A 68 -0.04 -17.29 -13.13
C ASN A 68 -1.36 -18.05 -12.93
N SER A 69 -2.34 -17.41 -12.27
CA SER A 69 -3.66 -17.99 -12.02
C SER A 69 -4.64 -17.77 -13.19
N TYR A 70 -4.16 -17.32 -14.35
CA TYR A 70 -5.02 -16.99 -15.49
C TYR A 70 -5.78 -18.21 -16.02
N GLU A 71 -5.11 -19.34 -16.20
CA GLU A 71 -5.72 -20.62 -16.60
C GLU A 71 -6.76 -21.09 -15.57
N PHE A 72 -6.47 -20.91 -14.27
CA PHE A 72 -7.42 -21.22 -13.20
C PHE A 72 -8.66 -20.32 -13.24
N ILE A 73 -8.48 -19.03 -13.52
CA ILE A 73 -9.58 -18.07 -13.69
C ILE A 73 -10.47 -18.46 -14.88
N GLU A 74 -9.88 -18.89 -16.00
CA GLU A 74 -10.63 -19.40 -17.17
C GLU A 74 -11.46 -20.65 -16.83
N LEU A 75 -10.86 -21.61 -16.10
CA LEU A 75 -11.59 -22.80 -15.63
C LEU A 75 -12.76 -22.41 -14.71
N LEU A 76 -12.58 -21.46 -13.79
CA LEU A 76 -13.66 -20.98 -12.92
C LEU A 76 -14.79 -20.26 -13.67
N LEU A 77 -14.50 -19.67 -14.84
CA LEU A 77 -15.50 -18.99 -15.68
C LEU A 77 -16.41 -19.97 -16.43
N SER A 78 -15.96 -21.21 -16.67
CA SER A 78 -16.81 -22.28 -17.22
C SER A 78 -17.84 -22.79 -16.21
N GLN A 79 -17.59 -22.58 -14.92
CA GLN A 79 -18.53 -22.87 -13.84
C GLN A 79 -19.57 -21.75 -13.72
N PRO A 80 -20.76 -22.00 -13.14
CA PRO A 80 -21.82 -20.99 -12.96
C PRO A 80 -21.47 -19.95 -11.87
N LEU A 81 -20.36 -19.25 -12.04
CA LEU A 81 -19.81 -18.23 -11.14
C LEU A 81 -19.78 -16.88 -11.86
N SER A 82 -20.31 -15.85 -11.20
CA SER A 82 -20.28 -14.49 -11.78
C SER A 82 -18.83 -13.96 -11.84
N ARG A 83 -18.45 -13.35 -12.97
CA ARG A 83 -17.12 -12.73 -13.19
C ARG A 83 -16.66 -11.82 -12.05
N THR A 84 -17.57 -10.99 -11.52
CA THR A 84 -17.30 -10.10 -10.37
C THR A 84 -16.83 -10.86 -9.13
N ARG A 85 -17.49 -11.99 -8.82
CA ARG A 85 -17.18 -12.77 -7.62
C ARG A 85 -15.80 -13.42 -7.73
N ILE A 86 -15.40 -13.87 -8.92
CA ILE A 86 -14.08 -14.47 -9.17
C ILE A 86 -12.98 -13.45 -8.90
N LEU A 87 -13.05 -12.28 -9.53
CA LEU A 87 -12.04 -11.24 -9.34
C LEU A 87 -11.98 -10.74 -7.89
N LEU A 88 -13.14 -10.53 -7.25
CA LEU A 88 -13.17 -10.11 -5.84
C LEU A 88 -12.62 -11.20 -4.90
N SER A 89 -12.85 -12.49 -5.18
CA SER A 89 -12.27 -13.56 -4.37
C SER A 89 -10.77 -13.67 -4.53
N GLU A 90 -10.25 -13.46 -5.74
CA GLU A 90 -8.80 -13.41 -6.00
C GLU A 90 -8.14 -12.24 -5.29
N TYR A 91 -8.72 -11.03 -5.46
CA TYR A 91 -8.24 -9.84 -4.76
C TYR A 91 -8.25 -10.02 -3.23
N ALA A 92 -9.35 -10.56 -2.68
CA ALA A 92 -9.45 -10.81 -1.25
C ALA A 92 -8.43 -11.85 -0.77
N GLY A 93 -8.23 -12.93 -1.54
CA GLY A 93 -7.23 -13.97 -1.22
C GLY A 93 -5.81 -13.40 -1.18
N VAL A 94 -5.42 -12.60 -2.18
CA VAL A 94 -4.11 -11.94 -2.23
C VAL A 94 -3.96 -10.92 -1.09
N CYS A 95 -4.97 -10.07 -0.85
CA CYS A 95 -4.91 -9.07 0.21
C CYS A 95 -4.78 -9.70 1.59
N ILE A 96 -5.62 -10.70 1.91
CA ILE A 96 -5.57 -11.37 3.22
C ILE A 96 -4.22 -12.05 3.43
N SER A 97 -3.62 -12.62 2.38
CA SER A 97 -2.31 -13.27 2.47
C SER A 97 -1.16 -12.29 2.66
N LEU A 98 -1.17 -11.16 1.95
CA LEU A 98 -0.15 -10.13 2.13
C LEU A 98 -0.30 -9.42 3.48
N LEU A 99 -1.54 -9.20 3.94
CA LEU A 99 -1.81 -8.65 5.26
C LEU A 99 -1.38 -9.60 6.37
N SER A 100 -1.66 -10.92 6.26
CA SER A 100 -1.21 -11.89 7.27
C SER A 100 0.31 -11.93 7.34
N SER A 101 1.00 -11.94 6.19
CA SER A 101 2.45 -11.83 6.10
C SER A 101 2.98 -10.53 6.73
N PHE A 102 2.35 -9.40 6.46
CA PHE A 102 2.70 -8.11 7.06
C PHE A 102 2.49 -8.09 8.59
N PHE A 103 1.38 -8.62 9.10
CA PHE A 103 1.11 -8.69 10.53
C PHE A 103 2.06 -9.65 11.26
N ILE A 104 2.46 -10.76 10.64
CA ILE A 104 3.45 -11.66 11.23
C ILE A 104 4.85 -11.03 11.18
N GLY A 105 5.24 -10.47 10.04
CA GLY A 105 6.58 -9.92 9.83
C GLY A 105 6.81 -8.63 10.62
N LEU A 106 5.97 -7.62 10.42
CA LEU A 106 6.10 -6.30 11.04
C LEU A 106 5.16 -6.08 12.22
N GLY A 107 3.97 -6.67 12.18
CA GLY A 107 2.97 -6.52 13.25
C GLY A 107 3.47 -7.04 14.59
N ILE A 108 4.08 -8.22 14.64
CA ILE A 108 4.58 -8.81 15.90
C ILE A 108 5.65 -7.91 16.54
N PRO A 109 6.74 -7.51 15.85
CA PRO A 109 7.77 -6.68 16.49
C PRO A 109 7.23 -5.29 16.89
N VAL A 110 6.38 -4.67 16.07
CA VAL A 110 5.76 -3.38 16.42
C VAL A 110 4.88 -3.48 17.66
N MET A 111 4.10 -4.55 17.80
CA MET A 111 3.27 -4.77 19.00
C MET A 111 4.08 -5.08 20.24
N LEU A 112 5.27 -5.69 20.11
CA LEU A 112 6.15 -5.97 21.25
C LEU A 112 6.90 -4.73 21.75
N TYR A 113 7.48 -3.92 20.85
CA TYR A 113 8.33 -2.79 21.24
C TYR A 113 7.58 -1.45 21.25
N ALA A 114 6.48 -1.32 20.50
CA ALA A 114 5.81 -0.05 20.27
C ALA A 114 4.28 -0.17 20.31
N PHE A 115 3.74 -0.77 21.37
CA PHE A 115 2.29 -0.81 21.65
C PHE A 115 1.74 0.55 22.10
N ASN A 116 1.88 1.54 21.22
CA ASN A 116 1.46 2.93 21.42
C ASN A 116 0.53 3.35 20.27
N PRO A 117 -0.19 4.48 20.39
CA PRO A 117 -1.03 5.01 19.32
C PRO A 117 -0.28 5.20 17.98
N THR A 118 1.02 5.52 18.05
CA THR A 118 1.91 5.62 16.89
C THR A 118 2.13 4.27 16.21
N GLY A 119 2.39 3.20 16.97
CA GLY A 119 2.55 1.84 16.43
C GLY A 119 1.27 1.30 15.80
N LEU A 120 0.11 1.57 16.39
CA LEU A 120 -1.18 1.22 15.79
C LEU A 120 -1.44 1.99 14.49
N SER A 121 -1.16 3.29 14.48
CA SER A 121 -1.27 4.14 13.27
C SER A 121 -0.32 3.66 12.15
N PHE A 122 0.86 3.18 12.53
CA PHE A 122 1.84 2.59 11.63
C PHE A 122 1.34 1.29 10.99
N LEU A 123 0.76 0.37 11.77
CA LEU A 123 0.16 -0.85 11.23
C LEU A 123 -1.04 -0.56 10.33
N PHE A 124 -1.88 0.41 10.71
CA PHE A 124 -2.98 0.87 9.87
C PHE A 124 -2.46 1.35 8.51
N THR A 125 -1.44 2.20 8.50
CA THR A 125 -0.86 2.73 7.27
C THR A 125 -0.24 1.62 6.40
N GLY A 126 0.52 0.70 6.99
CA GLY A 126 1.09 -0.44 6.24
C GLY A 126 0.01 -1.35 5.65
N SER A 127 -1.08 -1.58 6.38
CA SER A 127 -2.22 -2.35 5.87
C SER A 127 -2.95 -1.65 4.73
N ALA A 128 -3.17 -0.33 4.85
CA ALA A 128 -3.80 0.48 3.82
C ALA A 128 -2.95 0.52 2.54
N LEU A 129 -1.65 0.74 2.66
CA LEU A 129 -0.72 0.73 1.52
C LEU A 129 -0.71 -0.63 0.82
N THR A 130 -0.70 -1.73 1.58
CA THR A 130 -0.81 -3.08 1.00
C THR A 130 -2.06 -3.18 0.12
N MET A 131 -3.22 -2.76 0.63
CA MET A 131 -4.49 -2.82 -0.11
C MET A 131 -4.56 -1.84 -1.30
N VAL A 132 -3.97 -0.65 -1.19
CA VAL A 132 -3.93 0.33 -2.29
C VAL A 132 -3.12 -0.22 -3.46
N PHE A 133 -1.92 -0.73 -3.18
CA PHE A 133 -1.02 -1.22 -4.22
C PHE A 133 -1.46 -2.57 -4.81
N THR A 134 -2.12 -3.44 -4.03
CA THR A 134 -2.79 -4.62 -4.60
C THR A 134 -3.93 -4.21 -5.54
N SER A 135 -4.76 -3.23 -5.17
CA SER A 135 -5.84 -2.71 -6.03
C SER A 135 -5.31 -2.14 -7.33
N LEU A 136 -4.23 -1.36 -7.28
CA LEU A 136 -3.57 -0.80 -8.47
C LEU A 136 -3.00 -1.90 -9.35
N ALA A 137 -2.35 -2.92 -8.76
CA ALA A 137 -1.81 -4.06 -9.48
C ALA A 137 -2.91 -4.84 -10.22
N PHE A 138 -4.03 -5.13 -9.56
CA PHE A 138 -5.18 -5.79 -10.20
C PHE A 138 -5.78 -4.94 -11.34
N TRP A 139 -5.84 -3.61 -11.19
CA TRP A 139 -6.31 -2.74 -12.26
C TRP A 139 -5.41 -2.79 -13.50
N VAL A 140 -4.09 -2.76 -13.29
CA VAL A 140 -3.10 -2.85 -14.36
C VAL A 140 -3.12 -4.24 -15.02
N SER A 141 -3.12 -5.31 -14.24
CA SER A 141 -3.12 -6.68 -14.76
C SER A 141 -4.36 -7.02 -15.56
N VAL A 142 -5.54 -6.53 -15.15
CA VAL A 142 -6.76 -6.73 -15.96
C VAL A 142 -6.70 -5.96 -17.27
N LYS A 143 -6.10 -4.76 -17.27
CA LYS A 143 -5.96 -3.91 -18.47
C LYS A 143 -4.95 -4.48 -19.46
N ALA A 144 -3.82 -4.99 -18.98
CA ALA A 144 -2.77 -5.54 -19.83
C ALA A 144 -3.07 -6.99 -20.23
N ARG A 145 -2.90 -7.33 -21.51
CA ARG A 145 -3.06 -8.70 -22.03
C ARG A 145 -1.81 -9.55 -21.76
N ASP A 146 -0.63 -8.98 -22.01
CA ASP A 146 0.63 -9.70 -21.89
C ASP A 146 1.21 -9.61 -20.47
N LYS A 147 1.69 -10.74 -19.95
CA LYS A 147 2.33 -10.83 -18.62
C LYS A 147 3.47 -9.84 -18.45
N ALA A 148 4.36 -9.75 -19.44
CA ALA A 148 5.51 -8.83 -19.41
C ALA A 148 5.07 -7.35 -19.37
N ARG A 149 4.06 -6.99 -20.17
CA ARG A 149 3.51 -5.62 -20.18
C ARG A 149 2.81 -5.28 -18.87
N GLY A 150 2.04 -6.22 -18.30
CA GLY A 150 1.36 -6.04 -17.03
C GLY A 150 2.33 -5.82 -15.87
N ILE A 151 3.36 -6.67 -15.75
CA ILE A 151 4.39 -6.52 -14.71
C ILE A 151 5.16 -5.20 -14.91
N GLY A 152 5.59 -4.90 -16.14
CA GLY A 152 6.34 -3.67 -16.43
C GLY A 152 5.54 -2.39 -16.14
N THR A 153 4.28 -2.34 -16.54
CA THR A 153 3.40 -1.18 -16.25
C THR A 153 3.10 -1.03 -14.76
N ALA A 154 2.99 -2.13 -14.03
CA ALA A 154 2.79 -2.11 -12.60
C ALA A 154 4.05 -1.61 -11.86
N LEU A 155 5.23 -2.03 -12.29
CA LEU A 155 6.51 -1.51 -11.79
C LEU A 155 6.70 -0.03 -12.10
N LEU A 156 6.33 0.44 -13.30
CA LEU A 156 6.35 1.87 -13.65
C LEU A 156 5.39 2.67 -12.76
N LEU A 157 4.22 2.12 -12.44
CA LEU A 157 3.27 2.75 -11.54
C LEU A 157 3.83 2.86 -10.12
N TRP A 158 4.45 1.79 -9.62
CA TRP A 158 5.16 1.82 -8.35
C TRP A 158 6.27 2.88 -8.35
N PHE A 159 7.12 2.90 -9.38
CA PHE A 159 8.22 3.85 -9.52
C PHE A 159 7.71 5.30 -9.59
N TYR A 160 6.58 5.51 -10.27
CA TYR A 160 5.93 6.82 -10.32
C TYR A 160 5.55 7.31 -8.92
N PHE A 161 4.80 6.52 -8.14
CA PHE A 161 4.36 6.94 -6.81
C PHE A 161 5.49 7.00 -5.79
N ALA A 162 6.47 6.12 -5.89
CA ALA A 162 7.54 6.01 -4.89
C ALA A 162 8.66 7.05 -5.08
N LEU A 163 8.89 7.53 -6.31
CA LEU A 163 10.06 8.36 -6.62
C LEU A 163 9.74 9.55 -7.53
N ILE A 164 9.08 9.33 -8.67
CA ILE A 164 8.83 10.42 -9.63
C ILE A 164 7.92 11.50 -9.02
N TYR A 165 6.89 11.08 -8.28
CA TYR A 165 5.89 11.99 -7.73
C TYR A 165 6.51 13.02 -6.79
N ASP A 166 7.34 12.58 -5.84
CA ASP A 166 8.04 13.46 -4.89
C ASP A 166 8.91 14.50 -5.65
N GLY A 167 9.59 14.08 -6.72
CA GLY A 167 10.39 14.97 -7.56
C GLY A 167 9.55 15.99 -8.34
N LEU A 168 8.41 15.58 -8.90
CA LEU A 168 7.49 16.48 -9.59
C LEU A 168 6.87 17.50 -8.64
N VAL A 169 6.44 17.06 -7.46
CA VAL A 169 5.92 17.96 -6.43
C VAL A 169 6.98 18.98 -6.05
N LEU A 170 8.22 18.55 -5.81
CA LEU A 170 9.33 19.46 -5.48
C LEU A 170 9.57 20.52 -6.57
N LEU A 171 9.56 20.13 -7.84
CA LEU A 171 9.69 21.06 -8.97
C LEU A 171 8.56 22.09 -9.01
N ILE A 172 7.31 21.66 -8.77
CA ILE A 172 6.15 22.56 -8.71
C ILE A 172 6.31 23.54 -7.55
N LEU A 173 6.69 23.05 -6.36
CA LEU A 173 6.84 23.91 -5.17
C LEU A 173 7.96 24.92 -5.34
N PHE A 174 9.07 24.53 -5.99
CA PHE A 174 10.17 25.44 -6.28
C PHE A 174 9.80 26.49 -7.34
N SER A 175 9.05 26.09 -8.38
CA SER A 175 8.67 27.01 -9.47
C SER A 175 7.63 28.05 -9.04
N PHE A 176 6.81 27.75 -8.04
CA PHE A 176 5.73 28.62 -7.55
C PHE A 176 5.98 29.13 -6.12
N SER A 177 7.24 29.22 -5.68
CA SER A 177 7.62 29.61 -4.32
C SER A 177 7.06 30.97 -3.88
N ASP A 178 6.75 31.84 -4.84
CA ASP A 178 6.23 33.19 -4.59
C ASP A 178 4.73 33.22 -4.23
N TYR A 179 4.01 32.09 -4.35
CA TYR A 179 2.59 31.98 -4.02
C TYR A 179 2.35 31.22 -2.71
N PRO A 180 1.25 31.49 -1.97
CA PRO A 180 0.89 30.71 -0.79
C PRO A 180 0.47 29.29 -1.19
N LEU A 181 1.42 28.35 -1.18
CA LEU A 181 1.27 26.97 -1.63
C LEU A 181 0.68 26.02 -0.57
N GLU A 182 0.20 26.53 0.56
CA GLU A 182 -0.22 25.70 1.72
C GLU A 182 -1.38 24.75 1.38
N LYS A 183 -2.39 25.21 0.65
CA LYS A 183 -3.53 24.36 0.23
C LYS A 183 -3.16 23.42 -0.91
N ILE A 184 -2.27 23.87 -1.79
CA ILE A 184 -1.85 23.13 -2.99
C ILE A 184 -0.93 21.97 -2.57
N THR A 185 0.01 22.20 -1.66
CA THR A 185 0.86 21.16 -1.06
C THR A 185 0.04 20.07 -0.40
N LEU A 186 -0.98 20.43 0.38
CA LEU A 186 -1.85 19.45 1.03
C LEU A 186 -2.63 18.59 0.03
N LEU A 187 -3.15 19.19 -1.05
CA LEU A 187 -3.85 18.46 -2.11
C LEU A 187 -2.88 17.54 -2.89
N LEU A 188 -1.70 18.04 -3.25
CA LEU A 188 -0.67 17.26 -3.92
C LEU A 188 -0.20 16.08 -3.04
N SER A 189 0.02 16.28 -1.75
CA SER A 189 0.37 15.18 -0.85
C SER A 189 -0.76 14.14 -0.72
N ALA A 190 -2.02 14.55 -0.79
CA ALA A 190 -3.16 13.64 -0.72
C ALA A 190 -3.31 12.75 -1.97
N LEU A 191 -2.80 13.18 -3.12
CA LEU A 191 -2.82 12.40 -4.36
C LEU A 191 -1.81 11.24 -4.35
N ASN A 192 -0.81 11.24 -3.46
CA ASN A 192 0.11 10.13 -3.31
C ASN A 192 -0.19 9.35 -2.01
N PRO A 193 -0.64 8.08 -2.09
CA PRO A 193 -0.89 7.28 -0.89
C PRO A 193 0.37 7.07 -0.04
N LEU A 194 1.57 7.08 -0.64
CA LEU A 194 2.83 6.93 0.09
C LEU A 194 3.14 8.16 0.94
N ASP A 195 3.04 9.35 0.36
CA ASP A 195 3.25 10.60 1.09
C ASP A 195 2.19 10.81 2.16
N LEU A 196 0.93 10.51 1.85
CA LEU A 196 -0.14 10.62 2.82
C LEU A 196 0.09 9.68 4.02
N GLY A 197 0.57 8.46 3.78
CA GLY A 197 0.99 7.54 4.85
C GLY A 197 2.19 8.04 5.65
N ARG A 198 3.20 8.60 4.97
CA ARG A 198 4.41 9.19 5.57
C ARG A 198 4.04 10.35 6.50
N ILE A 199 3.27 11.31 6.00
CA ILE A 199 2.82 12.51 6.73
C ILE A 199 1.97 12.08 7.93
N PHE A 200 1.05 11.14 7.75
CA PHE A 200 0.19 10.67 8.84
C PHE A 200 0.98 10.14 10.04
N ILE A 201 2.05 9.38 9.79
CA ILE A 201 2.89 8.82 10.85
C ILE A 201 3.81 9.88 11.47
N MET A 202 4.42 10.75 10.65
CA MET A 202 5.31 11.82 11.15
C MET A 202 4.60 12.78 12.11
N LEU A 203 3.33 13.08 11.83
CA LEU A 203 2.50 13.93 12.69
C LEU A 203 2.21 13.28 14.05
N LYS A 204 1.96 11.98 14.09
CA LYS A 204 1.71 11.25 15.34
C LYS A 204 2.95 11.14 16.24
N MET A 205 4.14 11.32 15.68
CA MET A 205 5.39 11.24 16.46
C MET A 205 5.87 12.59 16.98
N ASP A 206 5.13 13.67 16.75
CA ASP A 206 5.51 15.06 17.07
C ASP A 206 6.85 15.51 16.43
N VAL A 207 7.26 14.82 15.35
CA VAL A 207 8.47 15.14 14.58
C VAL A 207 8.18 16.21 13.50
N SER A 208 6.98 16.80 13.55
CA SER A 208 6.54 17.95 12.73
C SER A 208 7.54 19.12 12.76
N ALA A 209 8.26 19.31 13.88
CA ALA A 209 9.31 20.34 14.00
C ALA A 209 10.50 20.14 13.03
N LEU A 210 10.78 18.90 12.61
CA LEU A 210 11.83 18.62 11.60
C LEU A 210 11.36 18.89 10.16
N MET A 211 10.07 19.13 9.93
CA MET A 211 9.50 19.36 8.59
C MET A 211 9.47 20.85 8.20
N GLY A 212 10.00 21.75 9.04
CA GLY A 212 10.02 23.19 8.80
C GLY A 212 8.63 23.85 8.90
N TYR A 213 8.46 25.01 8.25
CA TYR A 213 7.22 25.82 8.31
C TYR A 213 5.97 25.07 7.80
N THR A 214 6.12 24.16 6.84
CA THR A 214 5.04 23.32 6.32
C THR A 214 4.58 22.26 7.34
N GLY A 215 5.46 21.87 8.28
CA GLY A 215 5.14 20.94 9.36
C GLY A 215 4.08 21.46 10.33
N ALA A 216 4.07 22.77 10.61
CA ALA A 216 3.07 23.40 11.48
C ALA A 216 1.68 23.39 10.83
N LEU A 217 1.61 23.72 9.54
CA LEU A 217 0.37 23.65 8.75
C LEU A 217 -0.16 22.22 8.63
N TYR A 218 0.73 21.25 8.40
CA TYR A 218 0.34 19.84 8.44
C TYR A 218 -0.13 19.43 9.84
N LYS A 219 0.45 19.95 10.92
CA LYS A 219 0.01 19.66 12.29
C LYS A 219 -1.39 20.21 12.56
N ASP A 220 -1.69 21.42 12.10
CA ASP A 220 -3.00 22.04 12.29
C ASP A 220 -4.11 21.32 11.49
N PHE A 221 -3.83 20.95 10.23
CA PHE A 221 -4.82 20.25 9.39
C PHE A 221 -4.92 18.75 9.66
N PHE A 222 -3.81 18.03 9.74
CA PHE A 222 -3.78 16.57 9.87
C PHE A 222 -3.65 16.06 11.31
N GLY A 223 -3.21 16.90 12.26
CA GLY A 223 -3.13 16.54 13.68
C GLY A 223 -4.48 16.53 14.41
N SER A 224 -5.49 17.15 13.80
CA SER A 224 -6.88 17.14 14.28
C SER A 224 -7.60 15.82 13.96
N MET A 225 -8.68 15.52 14.69
CA MET A 225 -9.53 14.34 14.43
C MET A 225 -10.08 14.32 13.00
N SER A 226 -10.37 15.51 12.43
CA SER A 226 -10.78 15.68 11.04
C SER A 226 -9.67 15.29 10.04
N GLY A 227 -8.42 15.61 10.35
CA GLY A 227 -7.25 15.21 9.56
C GLY A 227 -7.05 13.69 9.45
N MET A 228 -7.26 12.98 10.56
CA MET A 228 -7.20 11.51 10.60
C MET A 228 -8.35 10.86 9.81
N LEU A 229 -9.56 11.42 9.91
CA LEU A 229 -10.71 10.98 9.10
C LEU A 229 -10.50 11.26 7.61
N PHE A 230 -9.92 12.40 7.26
CA PHE A 230 -9.59 12.75 5.87
C PHE A 230 -8.56 11.78 5.27
N THR A 231 -7.47 11.52 6.02
CA THR A 231 -6.41 10.56 5.65
C THR A 231 -6.97 9.17 5.40
N SER A 232 -7.76 8.65 6.34
CA SER A 232 -8.38 7.33 6.22
C SER A 232 -9.40 7.27 5.08
N GLY A 233 -10.18 8.33 4.87
CA GLY A 233 -11.11 8.45 3.74
C GLY A 233 -10.40 8.40 2.39
N ILE A 234 -9.30 9.14 2.22
CA ILE A 234 -8.52 9.12 0.98
C ILE A 234 -7.88 7.76 0.72
N MET A 235 -7.33 7.12 1.75
CA MET A 235 -6.79 5.75 1.63
C MET A 235 -7.87 4.77 1.16
N ILE A 236 -9.09 4.86 1.70
CA ILE A 236 -10.23 4.03 1.27
C ILE A 236 -10.59 4.33 -0.19
N ILE A 237 -10.59 5.60 -0.61
CA ILE A 237 -10.83 5.97 -2.02
C ILE A 237 -9.77 5.33 -2.92
N TRP A 238 -8.49 5.37 -2.53
CA TRP A 238 -7.40 4.72 -3.27
C TRP A 238 -7.49 3.19 -3.31
N ILE A 239 -8.16 2.56 -2.34
CA ILE A 239 -8.44 1.12 -2.38
C ILE A 239 -9.61 0.82 -3.32
N ILE A 240 -10.72 1.55 -3.17
CA ILE A 240 -11.98 1.27 -3.86
C ILE A 240 -11.92 1.66 -5.33
N LEU A 241 -11.33 2.80 -5.68
CA LEU A 241 -11.36 3.35 -7.03
C LEU A 241 -10.64 2.44 -8.05
N PRO A 242 -9.38 1.99 -7.83
CA PRO A 242 -8.71 1.09 -8.77
C PRO A 242 -9.37 -0.28 -8.83
N LEU A 243 -9.85 -0.80 -7.69
CA LEU A 243 -10.57 -2.07 -7.63
C LEU A 243 -11.87 -2.02 -8.43
N TRP A 244 -12.64 -0.95 -8.31
CA TRP A 244 -13.87 -0.76 -9.06
C TRP A 244 -13.61 -0.63 -10.57
N LEU A 245 -12.56 0.09 -10.97
CA LEU A 245 -12.13 0.15 -12.37
C LEU A 245 -11.70 -1.24 -12.89
N SER A 246 -11.01 -2.03 -12.06
CA SER A 246 -10.62 -3.41 -12.38
C SER A 246 -11.85 -4.29 -12.63
N VAL A 247 -12.83 -4.27 -11.73
CA VAL A 247 -14.10 -5.00 -11.88
C VAL A 247 -14.85 -4.60 -13.16
N ARG A 248 -14.95 -3.29 -13.44
CA ARG A 248 -15.64 -2.79 -14.64
C ARG A 248 -15.00 -3.29 -15.93
N LYS A 249 -13.67 -3.32 -15.99
CA LYS A 249 -12.95 -3.83 -17.16
C LYS A 249 -13.06 -5.35 -17.27
N PHE A 250 -12.91 -6.08 -16.17
CA PHE A 250 -12.99 -7.55 -16.17
C PHE A 250 -14.35 -8.07 -16.64
N LYS A 251 -15.44 -7.36 -16.32
CA LYS A 251 -16.78 -7.70 -16.82
C LYS A 251 -16.92 -7.65 -18.34
N ARG A 252 -16.21 -6.73 -19.00
CA ARG A 252 -16.30 -6.48 -20.45
C ARG A 252 -15.14 -7.12 -21.23
N LYS A 253 -14.18 -7.74 -20.54
CA LYS A 253 -13.02 -8.35 -21.17
C LYS A 253 -13.42 -9.72 -21.70
N ASP A 254 -13.14 -9.97 -22.98
CA ASP A 254 -13.22 -11.30 -23.55
C ASP A 254 -12.02 -12.10 -23.04
N LEU A 255 -12.34 -13.19 -22.33
CA LEU A 255 -11.43 -14.19 -21.78
C LEU A 255 -11.78 -15.49 -22.49
#